data_AF-A0A7Y5Q4U1-F1
#
_entry.id   AF-A0A7Y5Q4U1-F1
#
_cell.length_a   1.000
_cell.length_b   1.000
_cell.length_c   1.000
_cell.angle_alpha   90.00
_cell.angle_beta   90.00
_cell.angle_gamma   90.00
#
_symmetry.space_group_name_H-M   'P 1'
#
loop_
_entity.id
_entity.type
_entity.pdbx_description
1 polymer ?
#
loop_
_entity_poly.entity_id
_entity_poly.type
_entity_poly.pdbx_seq_one_letter_code
_entity_poly.pdbx_strand_id
1 'polypeptide(L)'
;MFEKSETDLRADICEVGRRIWQRGYVAYNDGNLSIRLDQNVVLATPTGVSKGFLTPDMLVTVDLDGNQLSGHLKMSSEILMHLAMYRERCDVAAVVHTHPPHATGFAVYGEGFDRPTLPEFVVALGGVPLAPYGKPSTPELAESVKPYVKDHDVFLLANHGALALGGDIFQAYYRTETLELSAQITFIARLLGKENVIADEEVPYLKQMRANLGFDYPRECLTFAPGSKTPVQKSAPQAGGNDQIEAMVQRVAERVIRELRG
;
A
#
# COMPACT_ATOMS: atom_id res chain seq x y z
N MET A 1 15.98 15.88 10.42
CA MET A 1 14.77 15.28 10.99
C MET A 1 15.26 14.25 12.01
N PHE A 2 14.85 14.36 13.28
CA PHE A 2 15.27 13.38 14.28
C PHE A 2 14.53 12.06 14.02
N GLU A 3 15.26 10.95 14.00
CA GLU A 3 14.70 9.61 13.84
C GLU A 3 13.86 9.28 15.08
N LYS A 4 12.58 8.89 14.88
CA LYS A 4 11.69 8.52 15.99
C LYS A 4 12.16 7.22 16.64
N SER A 5 12.04 7.13 17.97
CA SER A 5 12.30 5.87 18.67
C SER A 5 11.19 4.86 18.43
N GLU A 6 11.44 3.57 18.65
CA GLU A 6 10.37 2.55 18.58
C GLU A 6 9.21 2.88 19.55
N THR A 7 9.51 3.44 20.72
CA THR A 7 8.50 3.89 21.69
C THR A 7 7.58 4.96 21.09
N ASP A 8 8.14 5.93 20.36
CA ASP A 8 7.36 6.97 19.69
C ASP A 8 6.50 6.36 18.56
N LEU A 9 7.04 5.43 17.78
CA LEU A 9 6.31 4.77 16.69
C LEU A 9 5.15 3.91 17.22
N ARG A 10 5.33 3.23 18.36
CA ARG A 10 4.25 2.51 19.04
C ARG A 10 3.14 3.47 19.49
N ALA A 11 3.52 4.62 20.05
CA ALA A 11 2.55 5.65 20.45
C ALA A 11 1.79 6.21 19.23
N ASP A 12 2.48 6.42 18.10
CA ASP A 12 1.84 6.89 16.87
C ASP A 12 0.80 5.89 16.34
N ILE A 13 1.10 4.57 16.35
CA ILE A 13 0.12 3.54 15.95
C ILE A 13 -1.11 3.57 16.86
N CYS A 14 -0.91 3.69 18.18
CA CYS A 14 -2.02 3.81 19.13
C CYS A 14 -2.88 5.05 18.87
N GLU A 15 -2.25 6.20 18.59
CA GLU A 15 -2.96 7.44 18.29
C GLU A 15 -3.74 7.35 16.96
N VAL A 16 -3.14 6.81 15.90
CA VAL A 16 -3.86 6.57 14.64
C VAL A 16 -5.00 5.58 14.85
N GLY A 17 -4.76 4.50 15.60
CA GLY A 17 -5.78 3.51 15.98
C GLY A 17 -6.99 4.14 16.67
N ARG A 18 -6.74 5.06 17.61
CA ARG A 18 -7.78 5.85 18.28
C ARG A 18 -8.57 6.71 17.31
N ARG A 19 -7.90 7.41 16.39
CA ARG A 19 -8.55 8.29 15.41
C ARG A 19 -9.41 7.54 14.41
N ILE A 20 -8.90 6.45 13.81
CA ILE A 20 -9.69 5.66 12.84
C ILE A 20 -10.93 5.05 13.49
N TRP A 21 -10.83 4.63 14.76
CA TRP A 21 -11.97 4.10 15.50
C TRP A 21 -12.99 5.20 15.82
N GLN A 22 -12.54 6.37 16.29
CA GLN A 22 -13.42 7.51 16.57
C GLN A 22 -14.15 8.04 15.32
N ARG A 23 -13.52 7.95 14.16
CA ARG A 23 -14.11 8.33 12.87
C ARG A 23 -15.05 7.27 12.30
N GLY A 24 -15.13 6.08 12.91
CA GLY A 24 -15.92 4.96 12.41
C GLY A 24 -15.37 4.34 11.13
N TYR A 25 -14.06 4.46 10.86
CA TYR A 25 -13.40 3.81 9.73
C TYR A 25 -13.10 2.33 9.98
N VAL A 26 -13.23 1.90 11.24
CA VAL A 26 -13.07 0.52 11.69
C VAL A 26 -14.16 0.23 12.71
N ALA A 27 -14.63 -1.00 12.74
CA ALA A 27 -15.62 -1.51 13.68
C ALA A 27 -15.07 -2.74 14.43
N TYR A 28 -15.42 -2.85 15.72
CA TYR A 28 -14.98 -3.95 16.58
C TYR A 28 -13.44 -4.08 16.56
N ASN A 29 -12.90 -5.12 15.93
CA ASN A 29 -11.47 -5.45 15.89
C ASN A 29 -10.90 -5.47 14.46
N ASP A 30 -11.65 -4.97 13.47
CA ASP A 30 -11.23 -4.92 12.08
C ASP A 30 -10.18 -3.82 11.82
N GLY A 31 -9.70 -3.76 10.57
CA GLY A 31 -8.56 -2.94 10.19
C GLY A 31 -7.24 -3.41 10.82
N ASN A 32 -6.14 -2.86 10.33
CA ASN A 32 -4.82 -3.11 10.89
C ASN A 32 -3.83 -2.02 10.46
N LEU A 33 -2.86 -1.76 11.33
CA LEU A 33 -1.85 -0.71 11.16
C LEU A 33 -0.47 -1.34 11.28
N SER A 34 0.48 -0.80 10.52
CA SER A 34 1.88 -1.20 10.66
C SER A 34 2.84 -0.09 10.30
N ILE A 35 4.05 -0.16 10.86
CA ILE A 35 5.20 0.70 10.56
C ILE A 35 6.42 -0.19 10.32
N ARG A 36 7.21 0.12 9.30
CA ARG A 36 8.53 -0.49 9.09
C ARG A 36 9.54 0.08 10.10
N LEU A 37 10.15 -0.77 10.92
CA LEU A 37 11.19 -0.37 11.88
C LEU A 37 12.58 -0.40 11.25
N ASP A 38 12.86 -1.38 10.40
CA ASP A 38 14.11 -1.52 9.66
C ASP A 38 13.91 -2.27 8.34
N GLN A 39 14.99 -2.75 7.72
CA GLN A 39 14.93 -3.48 6.45
C GLN A 39 13.99 -4.69 6.48
N ASN A 40 13.95 -5.42 7.59
CA ASN A 40 13.33 -6.73 7.72
C ASN A 40 12.26 -6.80 8.81
N VAL A 41 12.15 -5.81 9.68
CA VAL A 41 11.25 -5.80 10.83
C VAL A 41 10.15 -4.76 10.66
N VAL A 42 8.91 -5.20 10.90
CA VAL A 42 7.70 -4.38 10.87
C VAL A 42 7.02 -4.45 12.23
N LEU A 43 6.69 -3.29 12.80
CA LEU A 43 5.80 -3.13 13.94
C LEU A 43 4.35 -3.17 13.45
N ALA A 44 3.48 -3.96 14.08
CA ALA A 44 2.10 -4.12 13.63
C ALA A 44 1.10 -4.25 14.78
N THR A 45 -0.16 -3.95 14.49
CA THR A 45 -1.27 -4.21 15.41
C THR A 45 -1.57 -5.71 15.52
N PRO A 46 -1.96 -6.18 16.73
CA PRO A 46 -2.41 -7.55 16.91
C PRO A 46 -3.81 -7.78 16.32
N THR A 47 -4.17 -9.05 16.14
CA THR A 47 -5.55 -9.46 15.87
C THR A 47 -6.39 -9.44 17.15
N GLY A 48 -7.72 -9.31 17.01
CA GLY A 48 -8.65 -9.42 18.14
C GLY A 48 -8.67 -8.22 19.11
N VAL A 49 -7.97 -7.13 18.78
CA VAL A 49 -7.97 -5.90 19.58
C VAL A 49 -8.55 -4.75 18.77
N SER A 50 -9.48 -4.04 19.38
CA SER A 50 -10.08 -2.84 18.82
C SER A 50 -9.05 -1.73 18.74
N LYS A 51 -8.97 -1.06 17.58
CA LYS A 51 -7.91 -0.06 17.33
C LYS A 51 -8.03 1.15 18.25
N GLY A 52 -9.23 1.44 18.75
CA GLY A 52 -9.47 2.48 19.75
C GLY A 52 -8.90 2.19 21.14
N PHE A 53 -8.52 0.94 21.44
CA PHE A 53 -8.07 0.50 22.76
C PHE A 53 -6.64 -0.06 22.75
N LEU A 54 -5.88 0.14 21.67
CA LEU A 54 -4.50 -0.30 21.58
C LEU A 54 -3.62 0.41 22.62
N THR A 55 -2.78 -0.35 23.30
CA THR A 55 -1.66 0.19 24.09
C THR A 55 -0.33 -0.21 23.44
N PRO A 56 0.77 0.56 23.65
CA PRO A 56 2.07 0.27 23.03
C PRO A 56 2.61 -1.14 23.25
N ASP A 57 2.35 -1.74 24.41
CA ASP A 57 2.78 -3.09 24.81
C ASP A 57 2.00 -4.23 24.12
N MET A 58 0.83 -3.94 23.55
CA MET A 58 0.04 -4.88 22.76
C MET A 58 0.56 -5.06 21.34
N LEU A 59 1.35 -4.11 20.83
CA LEU A 59 1.86 -4.15 19.46
C LEU A 59 2.95 -5.23 19.31
N VAL A 60 2.93 -5.90 18.17
CA VAL A 60 3.82 -7.02 17.85
C VAL A 60 4.84 -6.60 16.81
N THR A 61 5.96 -7.31 16.73
CA THR A 61 6.87 -7.19 15.58
C THR A 61 6.83 -8.46 14.75
N VAL A 62 6.93 -8.29 13.43
CA VAL A 62 6.94 -9.38 12.46
C VAL A 62 8.11 -9.17 11.50
N ASP A 63 8.68 -10.24 10.96
CA ASP A 63 9.61 -10.15 9.86
C ASP A 63 8.90 -10.00 8.50
N LEU A 64 9.67 -9.71 7.45
CA LEU A 64 9.15 -9.66 6.09
C LEU A 64 8.73 -11.02 5.53
N ASP A 65 8.96 -12.15 6.20
CA ASP A 65 8.46 -13.47 5.79
C ASP A 65 7.10 -13.81 6.43
N GLY A 66 6.65 -12.98 7.37
CA GLY A 66 5.39 -13.16 8.08
C GLY A 66 5.53 -13.98 9.36
N ASN A 67 6.73 -14.09 9.93
CA ASN A 67 6.93 -14.69 11.25
C ASN A 67 6.85 -13.61 12.33
N GLN A 68 6.10 -13.89 13.40
CA GLN A 68 6.07 -13.01 14.57
C GLN A 68 7.38 -13.14 15.36
N LEU A 69 8.06 -12.02 15.57
CA LEU A 69 9.35 -11.93 16.26
C LEU A 69 9.18 -11.58 17.75
N SER A 70 8.24 -10.70 18.07
CA SER A 70 7.99 -10.26 19.45
C SER A 70 6.53 -9.84 19.69
N GLY A 71 6.19 -9.60 20.97
CA GLY A 71 4.84 -9.27 21.43
C GLY A 71 4.08 -10.50 21.93
N HIS A 72 3.24 -10.29 22.94
CA HIS A 72 2.52 -11.36 23.64
C HIS A 72 1.16 -11.70 23.02
N LEU A 73 0.64 -10.82 22.15
CA LEU A 73 -0.57 -11.05 21.37
C LEU A 73 -0.22 -11.60 19.99
N LYS A 74 -1.22 -12.17 19.30
CA LYS A 74 -1.04 -12.69 17.95
C LYS A 74 -1.11 -11.55 16.92
N MET A 75 -0.21 -11.55 15.94
CA MET A 75 -0.23 -10.61 14.83
C MET A 75 -1.55 -10.63 14.03
N SER A 76 -1.83 -9.54 13.31
CA SER A 76 -2.98 -9.46 12.39
C SER A 76 -2.98 -10.61 11.38
N SER A 77 -4.15 -11.15 11.06
CA SER A 77 -4.31 -12.21 10.06
C SER A 77 -4.07 -11.71 8.63
N GLU A 78 -4.11 -10.39 8.41
CA GLU A 78 -3.91 -9.77 7.09
C GLU A 78 -2.55 -9.10 6.93
N ILE A 79 -1.62 -9.40 7.83
CA ILE A 79 -0.27 -8.81 7.81
C ILE A 79 0.44 -9.07 6.47
N LEU A 80 0.16 -10.18 5.78
CA LEU A 80 0.75 -10.51 4.49
C LEU A 80 0.50 -9.44 3.42
N MET A 81 -0.66 -8.77 3.46
CA MET A 81 -0.97 -7.66 2.56
C MET A 81 -0.02 -6.48 2.81
N HIS A 82 0.21 -6.13 4.09
CA HIS A 82 1.13 -5.05 4.47
C HIS A 82 2.57 -5.39 4.06
N LEU A 83 3.03 -6.61 4.34
CA LEU A 83 4.37 -7.08 3.98
C LEU A 83 4.61 -7.03 2.48
N ALA A 84 3.60 -7.34 1.65
CA ALA A 84 3.72 -7.18 0.20
C ALA A 84 4.00 -5.74 -0.21
N MET A 85 3.32 -4.76 0.40
CA MET A 85 3.57 -3.34 0.10
C MET A 85 5.01 -2.94 0.44
N TYR A 86 5.50 -3.40 1.60
CA TYR A 86 6.88 -3.16 2.02
C TYR A 86 7.91 -3.84 1.10
N ARG A 87 7.62 -5.00 0.52
CA ARG A 87 8.53 -5.66 -0.43
C ARG A 87 8.57 -4.95 -1.78
N GLU A 88 7.43 -4.44 -2.24
CA GLU A 88 7.31 -3.77 -3.54
C GLU A 88 7.80 -2.32 -3.53
N ARG A 89 7.77 -1.64 -2.37
CA ARG A 89 8.12 -0.22 -2.26
C ARG A 89 8.98 0.10 -1.04
N CYS A 90 10.16 0.68 -1.29
CA CYS A 90 11.09 1.08 -0.24
C CYS A 90 10.75 2.43 0.40
N ASP A 91 10.01 3.28 -0.30
CA ASP A 91 9.53 4.57 0.21
C ASP A 91 8.37 4.41 1.22
N VAL A 92 7.75 3.22 1.25
CA VAL A 92 6.67 2.88 2.18
C VAL A 92 7.27 2.50 3.53
N ALA A 93 6.96 3.32 4.53
CA ALA A 93 7.33 3.12 5.92
C ALA A 93 6.12 2.85 6.83
N ALA A 94 4.89 3.07 6.35
CA ALA A 94 3.68 2.73 7.08
C ALA A 94 2.54 2.30 6.14
N VAL A 95 1.66 1.47 6.69
CA VAL A 95 0.47 0.95 6.01
C VAL A 95 -0.72 0.99 6.96
N VAL A 96 -1.83 1.52 6.47
CA VAL A 96 -3.12 1.64 7.16
C VAL A 96 -4.18 0.92 6.35
N HIS A 97 -4.75 -0.15 6.91
CA HIS A 97 -5.91 -0.84 6.34
C HIS A 97 -7.14 -0.58 7.20
N THR A 98 -8.23 -0.13 6.57
CA THR A 98 -9.49 0.28 7.22
C THR A 98 -10.69 0.02 6.31
N HIS A 99 -11.90 0.23 6.83
CA HIS A 99 -13.19 0.10 6.15
C HIS A 99 -14.02 1.41 6.22
N PRO A 100 -13.54 2.56 5.67
CA PRO A 100 -14.31 3.80 5.71
C PRO A 100 -15.64 3.64 4.94
N PRO A 101 -16.80 4.03 5.49
CA PRO A 101 -18.10 3.61 4.95
C PRO A 101 -18.37 4.00 3.50
N HIS A 102 -18.07 5.23 3.09
CA HIS A 102 -18.35 5.67 1.72
C HIS A 102 -17.34 5.06 0.75
N ALA A 103 -16.05 5.10 1.09
CA ALA A 103 -15.00 4.48 0.28
C ALA A 103 -15.24 2.97 0.07
N THR A 104 -15.60 2.26 1.14
CA THR A 104 -15.98 0.83 1.09
C THR A 104 -17.26 0.63 0.28
N GLY A 105 -18.21 1.56 0.35
CA GLY A 105 -19.40 1.57 -0.50
C GLY A 105 -19.07 1.57 -2.00
N PHE A 106 -18.11 2.39 -2.44
CA PHE A 106 -17.61 2.36 -3.82
C PHE A 106 -16.89 1.05 -4.15
N ALA A 107 -16.12 0.49 -3.21
CA ALA A 107 -15.46 -0.80 -3.39
C ALA A 107 -16.45 -1.96 -3.54
N VAL A 108 -17.61 -1.90 -2.86
CA VAL A 108 -18.74 -2.84 -3.03
C VAL A 108 -19.47 -2.59 -4.34
N TYR A 109 -19.63 -1.32 -4.75
CA TYR A 109 -20.21 -0.96 -6.04
C TYR A 109 -19.37 -1.44 -7.23
N GLY A 110 -18.07 -1.61 -7.03
CA GLY A 110 -17.14 -2.07 -8.06
C GLY A 110 -16.44 -0.95 -8.81
N GLU A 111 -16.22 0.20 -8.16
CA GLU A 111 -15.59 1.36 -8.79
C GLU A 111 -14.44 1.94 -7.95
N GLY A 112 -13.33 2.28 -8.62
CA GLY A 112 -12.24 3.08 -8.08
C GLY A 112 -12.49 4.58 -8.19
N PHE A 113 -11.50 5.39 -7.82
CA PHE A 113 -11.50 6.83 -8.07
C PHE A 113 -10.32 7.18 -8.97
N ASP A 114 -10.57 7.51 -10.22
CA ASP A 114 -9.57 7.96 -11.20
C ASP A 114 -9.90 9.33 -11.81
N ARG A 115 -11.09 9.87 -11.49
CA ARG A 115 -11.58 11.14 -12.01
C ARG A 115 -11.11 12.30 -11.13
N PRO A 116 -10.57 13.39 -11.72
CA PRO A 116 -10.08 14.54 -10.97
C PRO A 116 -11.25 15.42 -10.53
N THR A 117 -12.04 14.98 -9.54
CA THR A 117 -13.22 15.72 -9.06
C THR A 117 -12.86 16.86 -8.10
N LEU A 118 -11.75 16.73 -7.37
CA LEU A 118 -11.27 17.71 -6.40
C LEU A 118 -9.74 17.89 -6.49
N PRO A 119 -9.20 19.10 -6.32
CA PRO A 119 -7.75 19.32 -6.27
C PRO A 119 -7.09 18.49 -5.17
N GLU A 120 -7.69 18.42 -3.99
CA GLU A 120 -7.18 17.67 -2.83
C GLU A 120 -7.10 16.17 -3.12
N PHE A 121 -8.07 15.64 -3.88
CA PHE A 121 -8.06 14.24 -4.31
C PHE A 121 -6.86 13.95 -5.21
N VAL A 122 -6.68 14.75 -6.27
CA VAL A 122 -5.56 14.58 -7.22
C VAL A 122 -4.23 14.75 -6.52
N VAL A 123 -4.13 15.71 -5.61
CA VAL A 123 -2.88 16.08 -4.95
C VAL A 123 -2.52 15.06 -3.87
N ALA A 124 -3.44 14.71 -2.98
CA ALA A 124 -3.14 13.81 -1.86
C ALA A 124 -3.13 12.33 -2.27
N LEU A 125 -4.06 11.91 -3.13
CA LEU A 125 -4.28 10.50 -3.47
C LEU A 125 -3.75 10.14 -4.88
N GLY A 126 -3.78 11.09 -5.80
CA GLY A 126 -3.53 10.81 -7.21
C GLY A 126 -4.73 10.07 -7.81
N GLY A 127 -4.55 8.79 -8.11
CA GLY A 127 -5.64 7.88 -8.48
C GLY A 127 -5.72 6.72 -7.49
N VAL A 128 -6.94 6.23 -7.26
CA VAL A 128 -7.26 5.13 -6.35
C VAL A 128 -7.89 4.00 -7.14
N PRO A 129 -7.14 2.95 -7.49
CA PRO A 129 -7.68 1.81 -8.22
C PRO A 129 -8.58 0.96 -7.32
N LEU A 130 -9.44 0.17 -7.97
CA LEU A 130 -10.11 -0.96 -7.33
C LEU A 130 -9.31 -2.23 -7.60
N ALA A 131 -8.67 -2.77 -6.57
CA ALA A 131 -8.06 -4.09 -6.63
C ALA A 131 -9.16 -5.18 -6.67
N PRO A 132 -9.00 -6.22 -7.53
CA PRO A 132 -9.92 -7.35 -7.56
C PRO A 132 -10.06 -8.03 -6.18
N TYR A 133 -11.17 -8.74 -5.99
CA TYR A 133 -11.40 -9.48 -4.76
C TYR A 133 -10.31 -10.54 -4.56
N GLY A 134 -9.66 -10.48 -3.41
CA GLY A 134 -8.77 -11.53 -2.92
C GLY A 134 -9.24 -11.95 -1.53
N LYS A 135 -9.17 -13.25 -1.24
CA LYS A 135 -9.70 -13.78 0.02
C LYS A 135 -8.96 -13.17 1.23
N PRO A 136 -9.67 -12.57 2.21
CA PRO A 136 -9.06 -12.01 3.41
C PRO A 136 -8.15 -13.00 4.13
N SER A 137 -7.07 -12.50 4.72
CA SER A 137 -6.06 -13.30 5.44
C SER A 137 -5.36 -14.39 4.63
N THR A 138 -5.33 -14.27 3.29
CA THR A 138 -4.60 -15.18 2.40
C THR A 138 -3.64 -14.42 1.48
N PRO A 139 -2.66 -15.12 0.85
CA PRO A 139 -1.81 -14.50 -0.16
C PRO A 139 -2.58 -13.90 -1.35
N GLU A 140 -3.79 -14.40 -1.65
CA GLU A 140 -4.62 -13.91 -2.75
C GLU A 140 -4.94 -12.41 -2.62
N LEU A 141 -5.18 -11.92 -1.40
CA LEU A 141 -5.44 -10.50 -1.15
C LEU A 141 -4.20 -9.63 -1.45
N ALA A 142 -3.01 -10.10 -1.08
CA ALA A 142 -1.78 -9.37 -1.36
C ALA A 142 -1.50 -9.34 -2.88
N GLU A 143 -1.69 -10.47 -3.56
CA GLU A 143 -1.46 -10.57 -5.01
C GLU A 143 -2.50 -9.79 -5.83
N SER A 144 -3.72 -9.56 -5.32
CA SER A 144 -4.71 -8.74 -6.02
C SER A 144 -4.36 -7.24 -6.03
N VAL A 145 -3.64 -6.76 -5.01
CA VAL A 145 -3.22 -5.36 -4.90
C VAL A 145 -1.91 -5.09 -5.64
N LYS A 146 -1.00 -6.06 -5.64
CA LYS A 146 0.38 -5.97 -6.18
C LYS A 146 0.52 -5.30 -7.57
N PRO A 147 -0.35 -5.55 -8.57
CA PRO A 147 -0.22 -4.91 -9.88
C PRO A 147 -0.32 -3.38 -9.84
N TYR A 148 -0.96 -2.83 -8.81
CA TYR A 148 -1.24 -1.40 -8.67
C TYR A 148 -0.21 -0.67 -7.80
N VAL A 149 0.60 -1.40 -7.03
CA VAL A 149 1.39 -0.84 -5.91
C VAL A 149 2.40 0.20 -6.36
N LYS A 150 2.98 0.00 -7.56
CA LYS A 150 3.99 0.90 -8.13
C LYS A 150 3.42 2.26 -8.54
N ASP A 151 2.12 2.33 -8.81
CA ASP A 151 1.49 3.52 -9.40
C ASP A 151 0.53 4.23 -8.44
N HIS A 152 0.20 3.62 -7.30
CA HIS A 152 -0.79 4.14 -6.37
C HIS A 152 -0.35 4.08 -4.91
N ASP A 153 -0.83 5.03 -4.11
CA ASP A 153 -0.58 5.10 -2.67
C ASP A 153 -1.78 4.66 -1.83
N VAL A 154 -2.96 4.59 -2.46
CA VAL A 154 -4.22 4.24 -1.84
C VAL A 154 -4.98 3.32 -2.78
N PHE A 155 -5.64 2.31 -2.23
CA PHE A 155 -6.33 1.27 -2.97
C PHE A 155 -7.69 1.04 -2.34
N LEU A 156 -8.71 0.86 -3.18
CA LEU A 156 -9.92 0.18 -2.78
C LEU A 156 -9.76 -1.32 -3.01
N LEU A 157 -10.32 -2.12 -2.11
CA LEU A 157 -10.30 -3.58 -2.15
C LEU A 157 -11.74 -4.05 -2.37
N ALA A 158 -12.01 -4.66 -3.53
CA ALA A 158 -13.37 -5.04 -3.92
C ALA A 158 -14.07 -5.85 -2.83
N ASN A 159 -15.28 -5.45 -2.45
CA ASN A 159 -16.09 -6.07 -1.39
C ASN A 159 -15.37 -6.22 -0.02
N HIS A 160 -14.41 -5.35 0.27
CA HIS A 160 -13.63 -5.44 1.50
C HIS A 160 -13.42 -4.08 2.17
N GLY A 161 -12.63 -3.19 1.59
CA GLY A 161 -12.09 -2.05 2.33
C GLY A 161 -11.18 -1.13 1.55
N ALA A 162 -10.32 -0.42 2.29
CA ALA A 162 -9.29 0.43 1.72
C ALA A 162 -7.92 0.14 2.35
N LEU A 163 -6.87 0.36 1.56
CA LEU A 163 -5.47 0.28 1.97
C LEU A 163 -4.78 1.59 1.62
N ALA A 164 -4.06 2.19 2.57
CA ALA A 164 -3.29 3.41 2.35
C ALA A 164 -1.83 3.22 2.80
N LEU A 165 -0.90 3.67 1.96
CA LEU A 165 0.53 3.63 2.20
C LEU A 165 1.03 5.01 2.61
N GLY A 166 2.17 5.10 3.29
CA GLY A 166 2.80 6.38 3.61
C GLY A 166 4.27 6.24 4.01
N GLY A 167 5.00 7.36 3.95
CA GLY A 167 6.34 7.52 4.51
C GLY A 167 6.34 7.65 6.04
N ASP A 168 5.16 7.81 6.65
CA ASP A 168 4.89 7.62 8.06
C ASP A 168 3.41 7.25 8.26
N ILE A 169 3.05 6.82 9.47
CA ILE A 169 1.69 6.35 9.77
C ILE A 169 0.64 7.46 9.70
N PHE A 170 1.01 8.71 9.97
CA PHE A 170 0.09 9.84 9.86
C PHE A 170 -0.19 10.18 8.41
N GLN A 171 0.80 10.14 7.52
CA GLN A 171 0.58 10.31 6.09
C GLN A 171 -0.38 9.24 5.53
N ALA A 172 -0.16 7.97 5.88
CA ALA A 172 -1.06 6.88 5.50
C ALA A 172 -2.48 7.12 6.05
N TYR A 173 -2.61 7.59 7.29
CA TYR A 173 -3.88 7.96 7.90
C TYR A 173 -4.57 9.15 7.22
N TYR A 174 -3.84 10.22 6.89
CA TYR A 174 -4.39 11.40 6.21
C TYR A 174 -4.88 11.06 4.81
N ARG A 175 -4.22 10.12 4.13
CA ARG A 175 -4.69 9.52 2.88
C ARG A 175 -6.03 8.79 3.07
N THR A 176 -6.19 8.02 4.15
CA THR A 176 -7.48 7.41 4.51
C THR A 176 -8.57 8.45 4.77
N GLU A 177 -8.28 9.52 5.53
CA GLU A 177 -9.24 10.61 5.76
C GLU A 177 -9.66 11.30 4.46
N THR A 178 -8.68 11.56 3.58
CA THR A 178 -8.93 12.21 2.29
C THR A 178 -9.74 11.32 1.35
N LEU A 179 -9.47 10.00 1.35
CA LEU A 179 -10.25 9.03 0.58
C LEU A 179 -11.72 9.04 0.99
N GLU A 180 -12.00 8.92 2.28
CA GLU A 180 -13.37 8.88 2.78
C GLU A 180 -14.12 10.19 2.50
N LEU A 181 -13.48 11.34 2.70
CA LEU A 181 -14.08 12.63 2.38
C LEU A 181 -14.37 12.76 0.87
N SER A 182 -13.44 12.34 0.02
CA SER A 182 -13.60 12.35 -1.43
C SER A 182 -14.76 11.44 -1.88
N ALA A 183 -14.87 10.26 -1.25
CA ALA A 183 -15.96 9.32 -1.48
C ALA A 183 -17.31 9.93 -1.06
N GLN A 184 -17.38 10.59 0.10
CA GLN A 184 -18.60 11.28 0.57
C GLN A 184 -19.06 12.36 -0.41
N ILE A 185 -18.15 13.24 -0.83
CA ILE A 185 -18.46 14.32 -1.77
C ILE A 185 -18.91 13.76 -3.11
N THR A 186 -18.21 12.76 -3.63
CA THR A 186 -18.53 12.08 -4.90
C THR A 186 -19.90 11.41 -4.82
N PHE A 187 -20.19 10.72 -3.72
CA PHE A 187 -21.49 10.10 -3.47
C PHE A 187 -22.62 11.13 -3.51
N ILE A 188 -22.46 12.26 -2.82
CA ILE A 188 -23.44 13.35 -2.81
C ILE A 188 -23.63 13.94 -4.22
N ALA A 189 -22.54 14.23 -4.94
CA ALA A 189 -22.62 14.77 -6.29
C ALA A 189 -23.41 13.85 -7.23
N ARG A 190 -23.12 12.54 -7.20
CA ARG A 190 -23.85 11.53 -7.98
C ARG A 190 -25.30 11.38 -7.56
N LEU A 191 -25.59 11.47 -6.26
CA LEU A 191 -26.96 11.47 -5.75
C LEU A 191 -27.76 12.66 -6.29
N LEU A 192 -27.12 13.82 -6.46
CA LEU A 192 -27.72 15.01 -7.09
C LEU A 192 -27.84 14.91 -8.62
N GLY A 193 -27.30 13.84 -9.23
CA GLY A 193 -27.53 13.48 -10.63
C GLY A 193 -26.29 13.50 -11.52
N LYS A 194 -25.19 14.17 -11.12
CA LYS A 194 -23.91 14.15 -11.86
C LYS A 194 -22.73 14.58 -11.00
N GLU A 195 -21.55 14.12 -11.38
CA GLU A 195 -20.28 14.67 -10.92
C GLU A 195 -19.62 15.48 -12.04
N ASN A 196 -19.10 16.66 -11.72
CA ASN A 196 -18.23 17.39 -12.64
C ASN A 196 -16.78 17.06 -12.32
N VAL A 197 -15.91 17.12 -13.32
CA VAL A 197 -14.47 16.90 -13.17
C VAL A 197 -13.72 18.18 -13.50
N ILE A 198 -12.53 18.32 -12.93
CA ILE A 198 -11.55 19.33 -13.29
C ILE A 198 -11.11 19.08 -14.74
N ALA A 199 -10.97 20.15 -15.52
CA ALA A 199 -10.55 20.06 -16.91
C ALA A 199 -9.15 19.43 -17.04
N ASP A 200 -8.94 18.61 -18.06
CA ASP A 200 -7.68 17.88 -18.26
C ASP A 200 -6.44 18.80 -18.35
N GLU A 201 -6.62 20.03 -18.81
CA GLU A 201 -5.59 21.06 -18.91
C GLU A 201 -5.05 21.55 -17.55
N GLU A 202 -5.83 21.41 -16.48
CA GLU A 202 -5.44 21.80 -15.11
C GLU A 202 -4.76 20.65 -14.34
N VAL A 203 -4.93 19.40 -14.80
CA VAL A 203 -4.35 18.21 -14.14
C VAL A 203 -2.82 18.27 -14.04
N PRO A 204 -2.06 18.73 -15.06
CA PRO A 204 -0.61 18.89 -14.94
C PRO A 204 -0.18 19.81 -13.80
N TYR A 205 -0.92 20.91 -13.55
CA TYR A 205 -0.63 21.82 -12.45
C TYR A 205 -0.81 21.13 -11.09
N LEU A 206 -1.88 20.34 -10.92
CA LEU A 206 -2.13 19.58 -9.70
C LEU A 206 -1.08 18.49 -9.46
N LYS A 207 -0.63 17.81 -10.52
CA LYS A 207 0.49 16.85 -10.45
C LYS A 207 1.79 17.52 -10.04
N GLN A 208 2.08 18.72 -10.55
CA GLN A 208 3.25 19.48 -10.12
C GLN A 208 3.14 19.90 -8.64
N MET A 209 1.95 20.31 -8.20
CA MET A 209 1.72 20.66 -6.80
C MET A 209 1.92 19.46 -5.87
N ARG A 210 1.44 18.28 -6.28
CA ARG A 210 1.67 17.01 -5.59
C ARG A 210 3.16 16.71 -5.42
N ALA A 211 3.95 16.85 -6.49
CA ALA A 211 5.39 16.66 -6.44
C ALA A 211 6.07 17.66 -5.48
N ASN A 212 5.68 18.94 -5.53
CA ASN A 212 6.22 19.98 -4.66
C ASN A 212 5.92 19.76 -3.16
N LEU A 213 4.78 19.13 -2.85
CA LEU A 213 4.41 18.73 -1.49
C LEU A 213 5.09 17.44 -1.03
N GLY A 214 5.92 16.81 -1.88
CA GLY A 214 6.68 15.62 -1.55
C GLY A 214 5.85 14.34 -1.51
N PHE A 215 4.69 14.31 -2.17
CA PHE A 215 3.87 13.09 -2.27
C PHE A 215 4.30 12.16 -3.41
N ASP A 216 5.19 12.61 -4.29
CA ASP A 216 5.82 11.78 -5.32
C ASP A 216 7.19 11.32 -4.83
N TYR A 217 7.20 10.15 -4.19
CA TYR A 217 8.41 9.46 -3.79
C TYR A 217 8.96 8.63 -4.95
N PRO A 218 10.28 8.42 -5.05
CA PRO A 218 10.82 7.38 -5.92
C PRO A 218 10.30 6.01 -5.46
N ARG A 219 9.43 5.40 -6.28
CA ARG A 219 8.73 4.14 -5.96
C ARG A 219 9.50 2.89 -6.37
N GLU A 220 10.63 3.07 -7.05
CA GLU A 220 11.51 1.98 -7.46
C GLU A 220 12.13 1.32 -6.23
N CYS A 221 12.04 -0.01 -6.11
CA CYS A 221 12.69 -0.73 -5.02
C CYS A 221 14.16 -0.37 -4.93
N LEU A 222 14.57 0.10 -3.77
CA LEU A 222 15.95 0.08 -3.34
C LEU A 222 16.23 -1.30 -2.70
N THR A 223 17.29 -2.00 -3.12
CA THR A 223 17.85 -3.11 -2.36
C THR A 223 18.52 -2.60 -1.08
N PHE A 224 18.60 -3.50 -0.13
CA PHE A 224 19.15 -3.26 1.18
C PHE A 224 20.31 -4.23 1.34
N ALA A 225 21.54 -3.72 1.46
CA ALA A 225 22.68 -4.58 1.79
C ALA A 225 22.43 -5.21 3.17
N PRO A 226 22.76 -6.50 3.38
CA PRO A 226 22.57 -7.15 4.67
C PRO A 226 23.15 -6.32 5.83
N GLY A 227 22.32 -5.96 6.80
CA GLY A 227 22.72 -5.17 7.98
C GLY A 227 22.84 -3.66 7.76
N SER A 228 22.50 -3.14 6.58
CA SER A 228 22.42 -1.70 6.34
C SER A 228 21.12 -1.12 6.93
N LYS A 229 21.08 0.19 7.20
CA LYS A 229 19.81 0.92 7.40
C LYS A 229 19.50 1.85 6.22
N THR A 230 20.44 1.95 5.28
CA THR A 230 20.36 2.85 4.14
C THR A 230 20.01 2.05 2.88
N PRO A 231 18.96 2.44 2.16
CA PRO A 231 18.56 1.78 0.92
C PRO A 231 19.48 2.15 -0.26
N VAL A 232 19.68 1.23 -1.20
CA VAL A 232 20.50 1.39 -2.43
C VAL A 232 19.66 0.97 -3.63
N GLN A 233 19.75 1.61 -4.81
CA GLN A 233 18.94 1.18 -5.96
C GLN A 233 19.11 -0.31 -6.27
N LYS A 234 17.98 -1.02 -6.48
CA LYS A 234 18.01 -2.39 -6.98
C LYS A 234 18.65 -2.34 -8.36
N SER A 235 19.93 -2.69 -8.44
CA SER A 235 20.63 -2.83 -9.70
C SER A 235 19.79 -3.71 -10.60
N ALA A 236 19.48 -3.25 -11.82
CA ALA A 236 18.82 -4.07 -12.82
C ALA A 236 19.53 -5.43 -12.89
N PRO A 237 18.80 -6.56 -13.05
CA PRO A 237 19.44 -7.83 -13.31
C PRO A 237 20.40 -7.62 -14.49
N GLN A 238 21.69 -7.91 -14.29
CA GLN A 238 22.66 -7.82 -15.37
C GLN A 238 22.10 -8.61 -16.55
N ALA A 239 21.94 -7.95 -17.70
CA ALA A 239 21.39 -8.51 -18.93
C ALA A 239 22.28 -9.61 -19.56
N GLY A 240 23.11 -10.30 -18.78
CA GLY A 240 24.03 -11.33 -19.26
C GLY A 240 23.44 -12.73 -19.38
N GLY A 241 22.23 -12.97 -18.83
CA GLY A 241 21.60 -14.29 -18.84
C GLY A 241 20.77 -14.58 -20.10
N ASN A 242 20.07 -13.58 -20.64
CA ASN A 242 19.14 -13.80 -21.76
C ASN A 242 19.86 -14.06 -23.08
N ASP A 243 20.93 -13.33 -23.37
CA ASP A 243 21.72 -13.52 -24.60
C ASP A 243 22.36 -14.91 -24.67
N GLN A 244 22.75 -15.48 -23.52
CA GLN A 244 23.30 -16.83 -23.46
C GLN A 244 22.21 -17.90 -23.67
N ILE A 245 21.01 -17.68 -23.16
CA ILE A 245 19.86 -18.58 -23.36
C ILE A 245 19.40 -18.52 -24.82
N GLU A 246 19.28 -17.33 -25.41
CA GLU A 246 18.94 -17.16 -26.83
C GLU A 246 20.00 -17.81 -27.74
N ALA A 247 21.29 -17.58 -27.48
CA ALA A 247 22.37 -18.23 -28.22
C ALA A 247 22.39 -19.75 -28.04
N MET A 248 21.92 -20.28 -26.90
CA MET A 248 21.82 -21.72 -26.68
C MET A 248 20.61 -22.31 -27.41
N VAL A 249 19.44 -21.66 -27.35
CA VAL A 249 18.23 -22.04 -28.08
C VAL A 249 18.47 -22.05 -29.57
N GLN A 250 19.16 -21.04 -30.11
CA GLN A 250 19.48 -20.94 -31.53
C GLN A 250 20.43 -22.06 -31.98
N ARG A 251 21.45 -22.37 -31.19
CA ARG A 251 22.36 -23.50 -31.47
C ARG A 251 21.65 -24.86 -31.45
N VAL A 252 20.70 -25.07 -30.53
CA VAL A 252 19.90 -26.29 -30.48
C VAL A 252 18.97 -26.37 -31.69
N ALA A 253 18.28 -25.28 -32.03
CA ALA A 253 17.39 -25.24 -33.19
C ALA A 253 18.12 -25.52 -34.51
N GLU A 254 19.30 -24.93 -34.73
CA GLU A 254 20.11 -25.17 -35.92
C GLU A 254 20.58 -26.62 -36.03
N ARG A 255 20.91 -27.26 -34.90
CA ARG A 255 21.31 -28.67 -34.86
C ARG A 255 20.15 -29.59 -35.23
N VAL A 256 18.97 -29.35 -34.65
CA VAL A 256 17.76 -30.13 -34.95
C VAL A 256 17.36 -29.97 -36.42
N ILE A 257 17.41 -28.76 -36.97
CA ILE A 257 17.10 -28.52 -38.40
C ILE A 257 18.11 -29.25 -39.31
N ARG A 258 19.39 -29.33 -38.92
CA ARG A 258 20.41 -30.09 -39.66
C ARG A 258 20.15 -31.59 -39.63
N GLU A 259 19.78 -32.14 -38.48
CA GLU A 259 19.44 -33.56 -38.32
C GLU A 259 18.15 -33.94 -39.07
N LEU A 260 17.22 -33.01 -39.26
CA LEU A 260 15.98 -33.22 -40.04
C LEU A 260 16.14 -33.03 -41.56
N ARG A 261 17.26 -32.47 -42.02
CA ARG A 261 17.57 -32.23 -43.45
C ARG A 261 18.64 -33.17 -44.02
N GLY A 262 19.13 -34.12 -43.19
CA GLY A 262 20.02 -35.20 -43.58
C GLY A 262 19.26 -36.48 -43.88
#